data_AF-A0A6I8MC34-F1
#
_entry.id   AF-A0A6I8MC34-F1
#
_cell.length_a   1.000
_cell.length_b   1.000
_cell.length_c   1.000
_cell.angle_alpha   90.00
_cell.angle_beta   90.00
_cell.angle_gamma   90.00
#
_symmetry.space_group_name_H-M   'P 1'
#
loop_
_entity.id
_entity.type
_entity.pdbx_description
1 polymer ?
#
loop_
_entity_poly.entity_id
_entity_poly.type
_entity_poly.pdbx_seq_one_letter_code
_entity_poly.pdbx_strand_id
1 'polypeptide(L)'
;MKKYLIGSLIFLIVSCTSVQKFSESDVVKTFNESKTKLLNVLKLNEKNKIDEFFVYGIRNNIILKEIKKYDIKNINIFIPNKSVRVVTKDKVNSLLLINNSFDTYYFNVVWKKYDDIWKIYSIYEK
;
A
#
# COMPACT_ATOMS: atom_id res chain seq x y z
N MET A 1 -40.52 -34.00 12.13
CA MET A 1 -40.25 -32.63 12.63
C MET A 1 -38.74 -32.32 12.82
N LYS A 2 -37.83 -32.80 11.94
CA LYS A 2 -36.37 -32.50 12.05
C LYS A 2 -35.80 -31.71 10.87
N LYS A 3 -36.58 -31.47 9.80
CA LYS A 3 -36.12 -30.78 8.58
C LYS A 3 -36.28 -29.25 8.63
N TYR A 4 -37.13 -28.73 9.52
CA TYR A 4 -37.41 -27.29 9.63
C TYR A 4 -36.39 -26.53 10.50
N LEU A 5 -35.60 -27.22 11.33
CA LEU A 5 -34.57 -26.61 12.17
C LEU A 5 -33.31 -26.20 11.40
N ILE A 6 -33.06 -26.80 10.23
CA ILE A 6 -31.88 -26.48 9.40
C ILE A 6 -32.15 -25.22 8.57
N GLY A 7 -33.40 -24.99 8.14
CA GLY A 7 -33.77 -23.81 7.34
C GLY A 7 -33.67 -22.48 8.10
N SER A 8 -34.00 -22.47 9.39
CA SER A 8 -33.88 -21.25 10.23
C SER A 8 -32.44 -20.87 10.53
N LEU A 9 -31.49 -21.82 10.47
CA LEU A 9 -30.08 -21.55 10.73
C LEU A 9 -29.38 -20.89 9.52
N ILE A 10 -29.86 -21.14 8.30
CA ILE A 10 -29.30 -20.60 7.06
C ILE A 10 -29.66 -19.11 6.88
N PHE A 11 -30.79 -18.66 7.42
CA PHE A 11 -31.21 -17.25 7.35
C PHE A 11 -30.35 -16.31 8.22
N LEU A 12 -29.72 -16.81 9.28
CA LEU A 12 -28.90 -15.99 10.18
C LEU A 12 -27.52 -15.64 9.60
N ILE A 13 -27.05 -16.37 8.59
CA ILE A 13 -25.73 -16.15 7.95
C ILE A 13 -25.78 -15.09 6.84
N VAL A 14 -26.98 -14.67 6.42
CA VAL A 14 -27.19 -13.58 5.43
C VAL A 14 -27.21 -12.20 6.12
N SER A 15 -26.97 -12.17 7.44
CA SER A 15 -26.94 -10.95 8.23
C SER A 15 -25.70 -10.11 7.90
N CYS A 16 -25.86 -9.23 6.92
CA CYS A 16 -25.29 -7.89 6.90
C CYS A 16 -23.75 -7.82 6.92
N THR A 17 -23.11 -8.10 5.79
CA THR A 17 -21.90 -7.32 5.47
C THR A 17 -22.34 -5.88 5.27
N SER A 18 -22.32 -5.07 6.33
CA SER A 18 -22.53 -3.63 6.16
C SER A 18 -21.40 -3.15 5.25
N VAL A 19 -21.76 -2.66 4.05
CA VAL A 19 -20.82 -1.96 3.19
C VAL A 19 -20.52 -0.67 3.94
N GLN A 20 -19.51 -0.71 4.80
CA GLN A 20 -19.07 0.43 5.58
C GLN A 20 -18.61 1.49 4.56
N LYS A 21 -19.49 2.46 4.28
CA LYS A 21 -19.18 3.56 3.37
C LYS A 21 -18.00 4.32 3.98
N PHE A 22 -16.91 4.39 3.24
CA PHE A 22 -15.75 5.19 3.61
C PHE A 22 -15.62 6.36 2.65
N SER A 23 -15.03 7.42 3.15
CA SER A 23 -14.73 8.62 2.37
C SER A 23 -13.42 8.39 1.59
N GLU A 24 -13.51 8.29 0.26
CA GLU A 24 -12.32 8.16 -0.59
C GLU A 24 -11.37 9.36 -0.44
N SER A 25 -11.91 10.58 -0.22
CA SER A 25 -11.09 11.77 0.00
C SER A 25 -10.25 11.66 1.27
N ASP A 26 -10.78 11.07 2.35
CA ASP A 26 -10.04 10.90 3.60
C ASP A 26 -8.94 9.84 3.46
N VAL A 27 -9.23 8.76 2.74
CA VAL A 27 -8.23 7.75 2.37
C VAL A 27 -7.10 8.37 1.56
N VAL A 28 -7.43 9.13 0.50
CA VAL A 28 -6.44 9.79 -0.36
C VAL A 28 -5.62 10.82 0.43
N LYS A 29 -6.23 11.57 1.34
CA LYS A 29 -5.54 12.53 2.20
C LYS A 29 -4.48 11.85 3.07
N THR A 30 -4.88 10.87 3.88
CA THR A 30 -3.96 10.15 4.78
C THR A 30 -2.89 9.37 4.02
N PHE A 31 -3.26 8.80 2.85
CA PHE A 31 -2.31 8.17 1.94
C PHE A 31 -1.26 9.17 1.44
N ASN A 32 -1.68 10.36 1.01
CA ASN A 32 -0.76 11.39 0.51
C ASN A 32 0.23 11.87 1.59
N GLU A 33 -0.20 11.92 2.86
CA GLU A 33 0.69 12.24 3.98
C GLU A 33 1.78 11.18 4.13
N SER A 34 1.41 9.89 4.16
CA SER A 34 2.37 8.78 4.26
C SER A 34 3.30 8.69 3.05
N LYS A 35 2.75 8.86 1.84
CA LYS A 35 3.51 8.93 0.59
C LYS A 35 4.55 10.04 0.62
N THR A 36 4.16 11.25 1.05
CA THR A 36 5.08 12.40 1.15
C THR A 36 6.20 12.12 2.14
N LYS A 37 5.89 11.51 3.30
CA LYS A 37 6.90 11.11 4.28
C LYS A 37 7.89 10.09 3.70
N LEU A 38 7.41 9.05 3.01
CA LEU A 38 8.29 8.07 2.35
C LEU A 38 9.21 8.75 1.32
N LEU A 39 8.66 9.57 0.42
CA LEU A 39 9.45 10.24 -0.62
C LEU A 39 10.53 11.14 -0.01
N ASN A 40 10.24 11.82 1.11
CA ASN A 40 11.23 12.61 1.84
C ASN A 40 12.32 11.73 2.46
N VAL A 41 11.97 10.62 3.11
CA VAL A 41 12.93 9.65 3.68
C VAL A 41 13.86 9.08 2.60
N LEU A 42 13.32 8.75 1.42
CA LEU A 42 14.09 8.28 0.28
C LEU A 42 15.02 9.37 -0.27
N LYS A 43 14.52 10.61 -0.43
CA LYS A 43 15.30 11.75 -0.92
C LYS A 43 16.45 12.12 0.02
N LEU A 44 16.23 12.05 1.33
CA LEU A 44 17.25 12.28 2.35
C LEU A 44 18.19 11.07 2.54
N ASN A 45 17.91 9.94 1.89
CA ASN A 45 18.62 8.67 2.02
C ASN A 45 18.72 8.20 3.48
N GLU A 46 17.64 8.39 4.26
CA GLU A 46 17.54 7.96 5.66
C GLU A 46 17.25 6.44 5.73
N LYS A 47 18.24 5.62 5.37
CA LYS A 47 18.11 4.16 5.18
C LYS A 47 17.42 3.44 6.34
N ASN A 48 17.65 3.87 7.57
CA ASN A 48 17.08 3.24 8.77
C ASN A 48 15.56 3.45 8.90
N LYS A 49 15.01 4.51 8.30
CA LYS A 49 13.58 4.85 8.38
C LYS A 49 12.76 4.29 7.22
N ILE A 50 13.41 3.80 6.15
CA ILE A 50 12.70 3.22 4.99
C ILE A 50 11.83 2.02 5.43
N ASP A 51 12.32 1.24 6.38
CA ASP A 51 11.64 0.04 6.89
C ASP A 51 10.26 0.34 7.49
N GLU A 52 10.06 1.54 8.04
CA GLU A 52 8.80 1.97 8.65
C GLU A 52 7.63 1.96 7.65
N PHE A 53 7.95 2.11 6.36
CA PHE A 53 6.99 2.18 5.25
C PHE A 53 6.76 0.84 4.57
N PHE A 54 7.34 -0.25 5.04
CA PHE A 54 7.13 -1.58 4.48
C PHE A 54 6.45 -2.48 5.49
N VAL A 55 5.51 -3.30 5.02
CA VAL A 55 4.95 -4.37 5.83
C VAL A 55 6.01 -5.45 5.99
N TYR A 56 6.24 -5.93 7.21
CA TYR A 56 7.21 -6.99 7.47
C TYR A 56 6.84 -8.27 6.71
N GLY A 57 7.82 -8.87 6.04
CA GLY A 57 7.65 -10.11 5.31
C GLY A 57 8.87 -10.44 4.45
N ILE A 58 9.04 -11.71 4.10
CA ILE A 58 10.24 -12.22 3.42
C ILE A 58 10.55 -11.40 2.15
N ARG A 59 9.56 -11.20 1.28
CA ARG A 59 9.73 -10.44 0.03
C ARG A 59 10.14 -9.00 0.28
N ASN A 60 9.47 -8.31 1.20
CA ASN A 60 9.77 -6.92 1.51
C ASN A 60 11.14 -6.79 2.18
N ASN A 61 11.55 -7.75 3.01
CA ASN A 61 12.88 -7.79 3.61
C ASN A 61 13.98 -7.93 2.53
N ILE A 62 13.75 -8.71 1.47
CA ILE A 62 14.68 -8.81 0.34
C ILE A 62 14.75 -7.46 -0.40
N ILE A 63 13.60 -6.87 -0.73
CA ILE A 63 13.55 -5.56 -1.41
C ILE A 63 14.26 -4.49 -0.58
N LEU A 64 13.99 -4.39 0.72
CA LEU A 64 14.63 -3.45 1.63
C LEU A 64 16.14 -3.64 1.70
N LYS A 65 16.62 -4.89 1.76
CA LYS A 65 18.06 -5.19 1.73
C LYS A 65 18.72 -4.71 0.45
N GLU A 66 18.07 -4.89 -0.70
CA GLU A 66 18.60 -4.40 -1.97
C GLU A 66 18.58 -2.87 -2.03
N ILE A 67 17.45 -2.22 -1.73
CA ILE A 67 17.31 -0.75 -1.74
C ILE A 67 18.40 -0.08 -0.87
N LYS A 68 18.68 -0.64 0.32
CA LYS A 68 19.68 -0.10 1.24
C LYS A 68 21.13 -0.19 0.75
N LYS A 69 21.44 -0.99 -0.27
CA LYS A 69 22.78 -1.03 -0.87
C LYS A 69 23.08 0.20 -1.72
N TYR A 70 22.06 0.82 -2.29
CA TYR A 70 22.22 1.94 -3.23
C TYR A 70 22.23 3.30 -2.52
N ASP A 71 22.82 4.31 -3.16
CA ASP A 71 22.59 5.71 -2.79
C ASP A 71 21.39 6.23 -3.60
N ILE A 72 20.25 6.36 -2.91
CA ILE A 72 18.97 6.69 -3.53
C ILE A 72 18.92 8.17 -3.93
N LYS A 73 19.87 9.01 -3.48
CA LYS A 73 19.88 10.46 -3.78
C LYS A 73 19.90 10.78 -5.27
N ASN A 74 20.54 9.92 -6.07
CA ASN A 74 20.68 10.12 -7.51
C ASN A 74 19.57 9.42 -8.32
N ILE A 75 18.59 8.81 -7.63
CA ILE A 75 17.50 8.06 -8.24
C ILE A 75 16.21 8.88 -8.07
N ASN A 76 15.57 9.19 -9.18
CA ASN A 76 14.29 9.91 -9.16
C ASN A 76 13.16 8.92 -8.90
N ILE A 77 12.59 8.96 -7.69
CA ILE A 77 11.47 8.12 -7.30
C ILE A 77 10.19 8.97 -7.24
N PHE A 78 9.15 8.54 -7.95
CA PHE A 78 7.90 9.31 -8.06
C PHE A 78 6.65 8.41 -8.03
N ILE A 79 5.59 8.90 -7.39
CA ILE A 79 4.28 8.25 -7.34
C ILE A 79 3.24 9.26 -7.87
N PRO A 80 2.72 9.10 -9.11
CA PRO A 80 1.78 10.03 -9.70
C PRO A 80 0.43 10.01 -8.97
N ASN A 81 -0.08 11.17 -8.57
CA ASN A 81 -1.38 11.27 -7.88
C ASN A 81 -2.53 10.63 -8.67
N LYS A 82 -2.54 10.80 -10.00
CA LYS A 82 -3.58 10.23 -10.88
C LYS A 82 -3.55 8.70 -10.97
N SER A 83 -2.46 8.06 -10.53
CA SER A 83 -2.33 6.60 -10.53
C SER A 83 -2.83 5.95 -9.24
N VAL A 84 -3.24 6.77 -8.26
CA VAL A 84 -3.70 6.29 -6.95
C VAL A 84 -5.14 5.81 -7.09
N ARG A 85 -5.36 4.51 -6.89
CA ARG A 85 -6.68 3.88 -6.88
C ARG A 85 -7.00 3.40 -5.48
N VAL A 86 -8.03 3.99 -4.87
CA VAL A 86 -8.57 3.50 -3.60
C VAL A 86 -9.32 2.19 -3.86
N VAL A 87 -8.95 1.14 -3.12
CA VAL A 87 -9.58 -0.19 -3.24
C VAL A 87 -10.52 -0.42 -2.07
N THR A 88 -10.06 -0.11 -0.86
CA THR A 88 -10.85 -0.10 0.38
C THR A 88 -10.36 1.02 1.29
N LYS A 89 -11.04 1.24 2.43
CA LYS A 89 -10.59 2.19 3.47
C LYS A 89 -9.13 1.99 3.93
N ASP A 90 -8.63 0.76 3.84
CA ASP A 90 -7.30 0.36 4.31
C ASP A 90 -6.42 -0.20 3.17
N LYS A 91 -6.82 -0.04 1.91
CA LYS A 91 -6.05 -0.56 0.76
C LYS A 91 -6.07 0.41 -0.41
N VAL A 92 -4.88 0.75 -0.89
CA VAL A 92 -4.66 1.63 -2.05
C VAL A 92 -3.69 0.95 -3.01
N ASN A 93 -3.94 1.09 -4.30
CA ASN A 93 -2.97 0.73 -5.33
C ASN A 93 -2.41 2.00 -5.96
N SER A 94 -1.12 2.00 -6.32
CA SER A 94 -0.49 3.12 -7.03
C SER A 94 0.52 2.63 -8.06
N LEU A 95 0.93 3.54 -8.95
CA LEU A 95 2.11 3.36 -9.78
C LEU A 95 3.32 4.01 -9.08
N LEU A 96 4.44 3.30 -9.01
CA LEU A 96 5.74 3.82 -8.61
C LEU A 96 6.64 3.85 -9.84
N LEU A 97 7.27 4.99 -10.07
CA LEU A 97 8.25 5.17 -11.12
C LEU A 97 9.61 5.35 -10.47
N ILE A 98 10.59 4.63 -10.98
CA ILE A 98 12.00 4.79 -10.62
C ILE A 98 12.71 5.16 -11.91
N ASN A 99 13.16 6.40 -11.98
CA ASN A 99 13.93 6.92 -13.10
C ASN A 99 15.40 7.03 -12.70
N ASN A 100 16.26 6.42 -13.51
CA ASN A 100 17.68 6.72 -13.53
C ASN A 100 17.98 7.52 -14.82
N SER A 101 19.22 7.99 -14.99
CA SER A 101 19.60 8.84 -16.13
C SER A 101 19.35 8.23 -17.52
N PHE A 102 19.09 6.91 -17.62
CA PHE A 102 18.96 6.19 -18.88
C PHE A 102 17.59 5.52 -19.07
N ASP A 103 16.96 5.06 -18.00
CA ASP A 103 15.77 4.23 -18.01
C ASP A 103 14.73 4.69 -16.99
N THR A 104 13.48 4.36 -17.27
CA THR A 104 12.37 4.48 -16.30
C THR A 104 11.74 3.12 -16.08
N TYR A 105 11.71 2.69 -14.83
CA TYR A 105 11.12 1.44 -14.38
C TYR A 105 9.77 1.72 -13.74
N TYR A 106 8.79 0.87 -14.04
CA TYR A 106 7.41 1.03 -13.63
C TYR A 106 6.99 -0.10 -12.72
N PHE A 107 6.46 0.23 -11.55
CA PHE A 107 6.03 -0.76 -10.57
C PHE A 107 4.61 -0.51 -10.10
N ASN A 108 3.81 -1.57 -10.08
CA ASN A 108 2.53 -1.60 -9.38
C ASN A 108 2.79 -1.79 -7.88
N VAL A 109 2.30 -0.86 -7.06
CA VAL A 109 2.45 -0.91 -5.61
C VAL A 109 1.10 -1.08 -4.94
N VAL A 110 1.03 -2.04 -4.03
CA VAL A 110 -0.12 -2.25 -3.15
C VAL A 110 0.25 -1.73 -1.77
N TRP A 111 -0.59 -0.86 -1.25
CA TRP A 111 -0.47 -0.27 0.07
C TRP A 111 -1.56 -0.80 0.97
N LYS A 112 -1.23 -0.96 2.25
CA LYS A 112 -2.19 -1.24 3.31
C LYS A 112 -2.04 -0.24 4.44
N LYS A 113 -3.15 0.17 5.03
CA LYS A 113 -3.16 1.00 6.23
C LYS A 113 -2.89 0.12 7.46
N TYR A 114 -1.90 0.51 8.25
CA TYR A 114 -1.64 -0.03 9.58
C TYR A 114 -1.66 1.14 10.54
N ASP A 115 -2.62 1.13 11.46
CA ASP A 115 -2.95 2.28 12.32
C ASP A 115 -3.24 3.53 11.46
N ASP A 116 -2.36 4.52 11.50
CA ASP A 116 -2.44 5.77 10.71
C ASP A 116 -1.35 5.93 9.66
N ILE A 117 -0.59 4.86 9.39
CA ILE A 117 0.50 4.88 8.41
C ILE A 117 0.16 3.93 7.25
N TRP A 118 0.27 4.45 6.04
CA TRP A 118 0.19 3.62 4.84
C TRP A 118 1.55 2.99 4.55
N LYS A 119 1.56 1.65 4.51
CA LYS A 119 2.77 0.85 4.27
C LYS A 119 2.66 0.09 2.96
N ILE A 120 3.78 -0.05 2.28
CA ILE A 120 3.97 -0.89 1.10
C ILE A 120 3.80 -2.34 1.54
N TYR A 121 2.71 -2.94 1.08
CA TYR A 121 2.44 -4.36 1.28
C TYR A 121 3.17 -5.20 0.24
N SER A 122 3.17 -4.77 -1.02
CA SER A 122 3.85 -5.47 -2.11
C SER A 122 4.13 -4.57 -3.31
N ILE A 123 5.21 -4.85 -4.04
CA ILE A 123 5.64 -4.14 -5.25
C ILE A 123 5.85 -5.18 -6.37
N TYR A 124 5.37 -4.91 -7.58
CA TYR A 124 5.55 -5.75 -8.77
C TYR A 124 5.96 -4.88 -9.95
N GLU A 125 6.89 -5.35 -10.76
CA GLU A 125 7.19 -4.72 -12.05
C GLU A 125 5.95 -4.80 -12.96
N LYS A 126 5.76 -3.76 -13.79
CA LYS A 126 4.63 -3.65 -14.72
C LYS A 126 5.02 -4.11 -16.11
#